data_AF-A0A2V9Q4N2-F1
#
_entry.id   AF-A0A2V9Q4N2-F1
#
_cell.length_a   1.000
_cell.length_b   1.000
_cell.length_c   1.000
_cell.angle_alpha   90.00
_cell.angle_beta   90.00
_cell.angle_gamma   90.00
#
_symmetry.space_group_name_H-M   'P 1'
#
loop_
_entity.id
_entity.type
_entity.pdbx_description
1 polymer ?
#
loop_
_entity_poly.entity_id
_entity_poly.type
_entity_poly.pdbx_seq_one_letter_code
_entity_poly.pdbx_strand_id
1 'polypeptide(L)'
;NEDSWLFRLDHRFNERNTIYARAGRDVSFTSAPLGNLLDTQQIITHPANYVLAWQHTFSLHVFNDARFGINRVPYHNPQATVFPVEIDTDAFEALNNSATDHEIGTTFGYIDNLAISHGRHTFKTGIEVRR
;
A
#
# COMPACT_ATOMS: atom_id res chain seq x y z
N ASN A 1 -5.90 -15.04 9.63
CA ASN A 1 -6.87 -15.06 8.52
C ASN A 1 -6.65 -13.80 7.70
N GLU A 2 -6.66 -13.95 6.38
CA GLU A 2 -6.34 -12.90 5.41
C GLU A 2 -7.38 -12.94 4.30
N ASP A 3 -7.96 -11.78 3.98
CA ASP A 3 -8.95 -11.60 2.93
C ASP A 3 -8.46 -10.52 1.95
N SER A 4 -8.29 -10.87 0.68
CA SER A 4 -7.73 -9.97 -0.32
C SER A 4 -8.59 -9.89 -1.58
N TRP A 5 -8.52 -8.74 -2.26
CA TRP A 5 -9.14 -8.54 -3.56
C TRP A 5 -8.30 -7.66 -4.48
N LEU A 6 -8.50 -7.87 -5.78
CA LEU A 6 -7.83 -7.13 -6.84
C LEU A 6 -8.80 -6.84 -7.98
N PHE A 7 -8.88 -5.57 -8.38
CA PHE A 7 -9.57 -5.12 -9.56
C PHE A 7 -8.58 -4.53 -10.56
N ARG A 8 -8.77 -4.86 -11.84
CA ARG A 8 -7.97 -4.34 -12.95
C ARG A 8 -8.88 -4.00 -14.13
N LEU A 9 -8.65 -2.83 -14.72
CA LEU A 9 -9.30 -2.37 -15.92
C LEU A 9 -8.26 -1.88 -16.92
N ASP A 10 -8.34 -2.35 -18.15
CA ASP A 10 -7.55 -1.89 -19.27
C ASP A 10 -8.51 -1.42 -20.35
N HIS A 11 -8.30 -0.22 -20.89
CA HIS A 11 -9.13 0.31 -21.95
C HIS A 11 -8.29 1.02 -23.01
N ARG A 12 -8.48 0.62 -24.27
CA ARG A 12 -7.87 1.25 -25.43
C ARG A 12 -8.89 2.17 -26.08
N PHE A 13 -8.72 3.48 -25.88
CA PHE A 13 -9.60 4.50 -26.48
C PHE A 13 -9.42 4.56 -28.01
N ASN A 14 -8.19 4.37 -28.48
CA ASN A 14 -7.83 4.29 -29.89
C ASN A 14 -6.44 3.64 -30.03
N GLU A 15 -5.94 3.49 -31.25
CA GLU A 15 -4.64 2.85 -31.54
C GLU A 15 -3.44 3.51 -30.84
N ARG A 16 -3.58 4.77 -30.39
CA ARG A 16 -2.50 5.55 -29.76
C ARG A 16 -2.69 5.76 -28.27
N ASN A 17 -3.84 5.44 -27.70
CA ASN A 17 -4.19 5.77 -26.31
C ASN A 17 -4.72 4.55 -25.57
N THR A 18 -4.00 4.13 -24.55
CA THR A 18 -4.42 3.06 -23.65
C THR A 18 -4.34 3.57 -22.21
N ILE A 19 -5.34 3.23 -21.41
CA ILE A 19 -5.36 3.47 -19.97
C ILE A 19 -5.42 2.13 -19.24
N TYR A 20 -4.73 2.07 -18.12
CA TYR A 20 -4.69 0.92 -17.22
C TYR A 20 -4.95 1.43 -15.80
N ALA A 21 -5.90 0.81 -15.11
CA ALA A 21 -6.18 1.08 -13.71
C ALA A 21 -6.13 -0.23 -12.92
N ARG A 22 -5.52 -0.19 -11.74
CA ARG A 22 -5.50 -1.30 -10.80
C ARG A 22 -5.79 -0.81 -9.40
N ALA A 23 -6.63 -1.54 -8.69
CA ALA A 23 -6.90 -1.36 -7.27
C ALA A 23 -6.75 -2.71 -6.58
N GLY A 24 -6.05 -2.74 -5.46
CA GLY A 24 -5.95 -3.93 -4.63
C GLY A 24 -6.03 -3.55 -3.16
N ARG A 25 -6.61 -4.44 -2.37
CA ARG A 25 -6.65 -4.30 -0.92
C ARG A 25 -6.56 -5.68 -0.28
N ASP A 26 -5.92 -5.71 0.86
CA ASP A 26 -5.85 -6.86 1.73
C ASP A 26 -6.31 -6.46 3.15
N VAL A 27 -6.79 -7.43 3.89
CA VAL A 27 -7.19 -7.32 5.29
C VAL A 27 -6.59 -8.51 6.02
N SER A 28 -5.63 -8.21 6.88
CA SER A 28 -4.94 -9.23 7.65
C SER A 28 -5.10 -8.99 9.15
N PHE A 29 -5.42 -10.06 9.86
CA PHE A 29 -5.52 -10.09 11.32
C PHE A 29 -4.60 -11.16 11.89
N THR A 30 -3.76 -10.76 12.84
CA THR A 30 -2.90 -11.64 13.63
C THR A 30 -3.12 -11.36 15.12
N SER A 31 -3.12 -12.41 15.93
CA SER A 31 -3.18 -12.31 17.40
C SER A 31 -2.11 -13.23 17.99
N ALA A 32 -1.35 -12.73 18.95
CA ALA A 32 -0.30 -13.47 19.64
C ALA A 32 -0.30 -13.12 21.14
N PRO A 33 0.19 -14.01 22.02
CA PRO A 33 0.39 -13.66 23.42
C PRO A 33 1.30 -12.42 23.56
N LEU A 34 0.89 -11.48 24.41
CA LEU A 34 1.71 -10.37 24.87
C LEU A 34 2.28 -10.79 26.23
N GLY A 35 3.50 -10.40 26.59
CA GLY A 35 4.31 -11.02 27.65
C GLY A 35 3.71 -11.10 29.06
N ASN A 36 2.51 -10.56 29.29
CA ASN A 36 1.75 -10.59 30.52
C ASN A 36 0.61 -11.64 30.47
N LEU A 37 0.17 -12.12 31.64
CA LEU A 37 -0.85 -13.15 31.80
C LEU A 37 -2.15 -12.78 31.08
N LEU A 38 -2.59 -13.64 30.15
CA LEU A 38 -3.82 -13.49 29.38
C LEU A 38 -3.88 -12.25 28.46
N ASP A 39 -2.77 -11.53 28.32
CA ASP A 39 -2.68 -10.42 27.39
C ASP A 39 -2.39 -10.93 25.98
N THR A 40 -2.98 -10.25 25.00
CA THR A 40 -2.76 -10.55 23.58
C THR A 40 -2.42 -9.29 22.81
N GLN A 41 -1.40 -9.40 21.95
CA GLN A 41 -1.09 -8.42 20.94
C GLN A 41 -1.86 -8.77 19.67
N GLN A 42 -2.74 -7.87 19.25
CA GLN A 42 -3.48 -7.99 18.00
C GLN A 42 -2.90 -7.01 16.99
N ILE A 43 -2.69 -7.46 15.76
CA ILE A 43 -2.24 -6.64 14.64
C ILE A 43 -3.30 -6.73 13.55
N ILE A 44 -3.85 -5.58 13.17
CA ILE A 44 -4.83 -5.45 12.09
C ILE A 44 -4.26 -4.51 11.03
N THR A 45 -4.06 -5.04 9.83
CA THR A 45 -3.54 -4.28 8.69
C THR A 45 -4.52 -4.31 7.53
N HIS A 46 -4.68 -3.17 6.85
CA HIS A 46 -5.54 -3.07 5.67
C HIS A 46 -4.83 -2.39 4.49
N PRO A 47 -3.69 -2.93 4.01
CA PRO A 47 -2.93 -2.29 2.95
C PRO A 47 -3.77 -2.19 1.68
N ALA A 48 -3.71 -1.04 1.01
CA ALA A 48 -4.37 -0.78 -0.26
C ALA A 48 -3.40 -0.13 -1.24
N ASN A 49 -3.43 -0.57 -2.49
CA ASN A 49 -2.65 -0.01 -3.59
C ASN A 49 -3.58 0.36 -4.74
N TYR A 50 -3.37 1.57 -5.28
CA TYR A 50 -4.07 2.06 -6.46
C TYR A 50 -3.05 2.54 -7.47
N VAL A 51 -3.24 2.19 -8.74
CA VAL A 51 -2.39 2.64 -9.83
C VAL A 51 -3.27 3.04 -11.01
N LEU A 52 -2.94 4.18 -11.61
CA LEU A 52 -3.45 4.63 -12.88
C LEU A 52 -2.25 4.81 -13.82
N ALA A 53 -2.29 4.20 -15.00
CA ALA A 53 -1.31 4.41 -16.04
C ALA A 53 -1.99 4.85 -17.33
N TRP A 54 -1.33 5.74 -18.05
CA TRP A 54 -1.71 6.22 -19.36
C TRP A 54 -0.54 6.04 -20.32
N GLN A 55 -0.80 5.36 -21.43
CA GLN A 55 0.16 5.12 -22.48
C GLN A 55 -0.29 5.85 -23.74
N HIS A 56 0.62 6.64 -24.29
CA HIS A 56 0.38 7.44 -25.49
C HIS A 56 1.47 7.27 -26.54
N THR A 57 1.05 6.95 -27.76
CA THR A 57 1.94 6.92 -28.94
C THR A 57 1.75 8.20 -29.75
N PHE A 58 2.63 9.19 -29.56
CA PHE A 58 2.58 10.46 -30.29
C PHE A 58 2.83 10.28 -31.79
N SER A 59 3.74 9.36 -32.14
CA SER A 59 4.05 8.98 -33.53
C SER A 59 4.59 7.55 -33.56
N LEU A 60 4.84 6.99 -34.77
CA LEU A 60 5.52 5.69 -34.92
C LEU A 60 6.87 5.60 -34.19
N HIS A 61 7.43 6.75 -33.82
CA HIS A 61 8.76 6.87 -33.25
C HIS A 61 8.78 7.40 -31.82
N VAL A 62 7.65 7.87 -31.27
CA VAL A 62 7.61 8.54 -29.96
C VAL A 62 6.48 7.95 -29.13
N PHE A 63 6.85 7.39 -27.98
CA PHE A 63 5.97 6.70 -27.04
C PHE A 63 6.19 7.22 -25.62
N ASN A 64 5.11 7.44 -24.88
CA ASN A 64 5.13 7.84 -23.48
C ASN A 64 4.26 6.92 -22.61
N ASP A 65 4.72 6.68 -21.38
CA ASP A 65 4.01 5.93 -20.34
C ASP A 65 4.10 6.71 -19.03
N ALA A 66 2.97 7.29 -18.63
CA ALA A 66 2.81 8.03 -17.39
C ALA A 66 2.01 7.19 -16.39
N ARG A 67 2.47 7.12 -15.14
CA ARG A 67 1.84 6.34 -14.07
C ARG A 67 1.75 7.15 -12.80
N PHE A 68 0.60 7.07 -12.16
CA PHE A 68 0.37 7.59 -10.82
C PHE A 68 -0.07 6.46 -9.91
N GLY A 69 0.46 6.44 -8.69
CA GLY A 69 0.18 5.40 -7.71
C GLY A 69 -0.02 5.96 -6.31
N ILE A 70 -0.87 5.29 -5.54
CA ILE A 70 -1.09 5.54 -4.12
C ILE A 70 -0.93 4.22 -3.38
N ASN A 71 -0.17 4.21 -2.30
CA ASN A 71 -0.16 3.12 -1.33
C ASN A 71 -0.65 3.66 0.01
N ARG A 72 -1.52 2.90 0.67
CA ARG A 72 -1.99 3.23 2.01
C ARG A 72 -1.93 1.99 2.88
N VAL A 73 -1.22 2.07 4.00
CA VAL A 73 -1.02 0.95 4.93
C VAL A 73 -1.44 1.40 6.33
N PRO A 74 -2.74 1.34 6.65
CA PRO A 74 -3.21 1.50 8.01
C PRO A 74 -2.81 0.28 8.84
N TYR A 75 -2.18 0.55 9.97
CA TYR A 75 -1.70 -0.38 10.97
C TYR A 75 -2.39 -0.05 12.29
N HIS A 76 -3.03 -1.06 12.87
CA HIS A 76 -3.67 -0.98 14.18
C HIS A 76 -3.09 -2.08 15.05
N ASN A 77 -2.60 -1.74 16.22
CA ASN A 77 -1.96 -2.68 17.13
C ASN A 77 -2.63 -2.69 18.51
N PRO A 78 -3.89 -3.14 18.62
CA PRO A 78 -4.55 -3.24 19.91
C PRO A 78 -3.85 -4.26 20.82
N GLN A 79 -3.52 -3.81 22.03
CA GLN A 79 -3.19 -4.65 23.17
C GLN A 79 -4.51 -4.96 23.87
N ALA A 80 -4.91 -6.23 23.86
CA ALA A 80 -6.15 -6.69 24.45
C ALA A 80 -5.87 -7.50 25.72
N THR A 81 -6.48 -7.08 26.82
CA THR A 81 -6.40 -7.74 28.12
C THR A 81 -7.80 -8.04 28.66
N VAL A 82 -7.90 -9.03 29.55
CA VAL A 82 -9.14 -9.37 30.25
C VAL A 82 -9.35 -8.57 31.54
N PHE A 83 -8.34 -7.81 31.97
CA PHE A 83 -8.37 -7.05 33.21
C PHE A 83 -8.99 -5.64 33.02
N PRO A 84 -9.86 -5.17 33.93
CA PRO A 84 -10.53 -3.88 33.79
C PRO A 84 -9.66 -2.70 34.28
N VAL A 85 -8.51 -2.97 34.89
CA VAL A 85 -7.62 -1.99 35.52
C VAL A 85 -6.16 -2.33 35.25
N GLU A 86 -5.32 -1.31 35.21
CA GLU A 86 -3.87 -1.44 35.14
C GLU A 86 -3.27 -1.43 36.56
N ILE A 87 -2.44 -2.42 36.87
CA ILE A 87 -1.74 -2.54 38.16
C ILE A 87 -0.30 -2.95 37.88
N ASP A 88 0.66 -2.11 38.28
CA ASP A 88 2.09 -2.38 38.16
C ASP A 88 2.76 -2.32 39.54
N THR A 89 3.55 -3.34 39.88
CA THR A 89 4.23 -3.46 41.17
C THR A 89 5.59 -4.14 40.98
N ASP A 90 6.58 -3.81 41.82
CA ASP A 90 7.95 -4.33 41.67
C ASP A 90 8.09 -5.86 41.89
N ALA A 91 7.11 -6.51 42.52
CA ALA A 91 7.22 -7.90 43.00
C ALA A 91 6.31 -8.90 42.28
N PHE A 92 5.36 -8.43 41.45
CA PHE A 92 4.40 -9.26 40.73
C PHE A 92 4.37 -8.86 39.25
N GLU A 93 3.88 -9.77 38.43
CA GLU A 93 3.59 -9.47 37.03
C GLU A 93 2.54 -8.36 36.92
N ALA A 94 2.81 -7.37 36.06
CA ALA A 94 1.88 -6.26 35.84
C ALA A 94 0.59 -6.75 35.17
N LEU A 95 -0.54 -6.17 35.59
CA LEU A 95 -1.81 -6.24 34.87
C LEU A 95 -1.91 -5.01 33.98
N ASN A 96 -1.99 -5.20 32.67
CA ASN A 96 -2.15 -4.09 31.75
C ASN A 96 -3.64 -3.77 31.54
N ASN A 97 -3.94 -2.56 31.09
CA ASN A 97 -5.23 -2.23 30.49
C ASN A 97 -5.16 -2.39 28.95
N SER A 98 -6.32 -2.33 28.29
CA SER A 98 -6.33 -2.38 26.82
C SER A 98 -5.84 -1.05 26.25
N ALA A 99 -4.85 -1.10 25.36
CA ALA A 99 -4.31 0.05 24.64
C ALA A 99 -4.36 -0.20 23.14
N THR A 100 -4.27 0.83 22.30
CA THR A 100 -4.17 0.63 20.85
C THR A 100 -3.26 1.67 20.23
N ASP A 101 -2.27 1.18 19.49
CA ASP A 101 -1.44 2.04 18.65
C ASP A 101 -2.02 2.09 17.23
N HIS A 102 -1.99 3.29 16.65
CA HIS A 102 -2.58 3.61 15.36
C HIS A 102 -1.55 4.31 14.48
N GLU A 103 -1.16 3.66 13.39
CA GLU A 103 -0.29 4.25 12.38
C GLU A 103 -0.97 4.17 11.01
N ILE A 104 -0.94 5.26 10.25
CA ILE A 104 -1.50 5.29 8.89
C ILE A 104 -0.46 5.88 7.95
N GLY A 105 0.32 5.01 7.32
CA GLY A 105 1.24 5.39 6.25
C GLY A 105 0.49 5.58 4.93
N THR A 106 0.69 6.71 4.27
CA THR A 106 0.24 6.92 2.88
C THR A 106 1.40 7.45 2.04
N THR A 107 1.67 6.79 0.92
CA THR A 107 2.68 7.25 -0.04
C THR A 107 2.07 7.45 -1.42
N PHE A 108 2.61 8.42 -2.14
CA PHE A 108 2.22 8.79 -3.49
C PHE A 108 3.42 8.64 -4.42
N GLY A 109 3.17 8.16 -5.63
CA GLY A 109 4.19 7.97 -6.65
C GLY A 109 3.73 8.50 -7.99
N TYR A 110 4.62 9.18 -8.71
CA TYR A 110 4.43 9.56 -10.10
C TYR A 110 5.66 9.13 -10.91
N ILE A 111 5.42 8.52 -12.06
CA ILE A 111 6.44 8.07 -13.00
C ILE A 111 6.05 8.57 -14.39
N ASP A 112 6.99 9.14 -15.13
CA ASP A 112 6.83 9.45 -16.55
C ASP A 112 8.03 8.89 -17.32
N ASN A 113 7.77 8.09 -18.36
CA ASN A 113 8.80 7.53 -19.21
C ASN A 113 8.54 7.88 -20.67
N LEU A 114 9.55 8.43 -21.34
CA LEU A 114 9.52 8.78 -22.76
C LEU A 114 10.54 7.94 -23.53
N ALA A 115 10.10 7.35 -24.63
CA ALA A 115 10.94 6.63 -25.58
C ALA A 115 10.83 7.26 -26.97
N ILE A 116 11.98 7.58 -27.56
CA ILE A 116 12.10 8.17 -28.90
C ILE A 116 13.02 7.28 -29.73
N SER A 117 12.54 6.83 -30.88
CA SER A 117 13.36 6.14 -31.87
C SER A 117 13.66 7.06 -33.06
N HIS A 118 14.89 7.04 -33.53
CA HIS A 118 15.28 7.81 -34.72
C HIS A 118 16.31 7.01 -35.53
N GLY A 119 15.91 6.53 -36.70
CA GLY A 119 16.73 5.62 -37.50
C GLY A 119 17.09 4.35 -36.72
N ARG A 120 18.39 4.11 -36.51
CA ARG A 120 18.92 2.97 -35.74
C ARG A 120 19.14 3.27 -34.25
N HIS A 121 18.73 4.44 -33.76
CA HIS A 121 18.94 4.88 -32.39
C HIS A 121 17.64 4.90 -31.60
N THR A 122 17.72 4.62 -30.29
CA THR A 122 16.61 4.76 -29.34
C THR A 122 17.10 5.50 -28.12
N PHE A 123 16.42 6.59 -27.78
CA PHE A 123 16.63 7.38 -26.58
C PHE A 123 15.50 7.13 -25.60
N LYS A 124 15.83 6.93 -24.33
CA LYS A 124 14.86 6.78 -23.24
C LYS A 124 15.21 7.74 -22.12
N THR A 125 14.21 8.42 -21.61
CA THR A 125 14.34 9.33 -20.46
C THR A 125 13.08 9.22 -19.60
N GLY A 126 13.18 9.60 -18.34
CA GLY A 126 12.05 9.56 -17.43
C GLY A 126 12.32 10.26 -16.10
N ILE A 127 11.24 10.52 -15.38
CA ILE A 127 11.25 11.14 -14.05
C ILE A 127 10.42 10.28 -13.11
N GLU A 128 10.89 10.15 -11.88
CA GLU A 128 10.15 9.52 -10.80
C GLU A 128 10.12 10.44 -9.58
N VAL A 129 8.93 10.61 -9.01
CA VAL A 129 8.71 11.34 -7.76
C VAL A 129 7.96 10.43 -6.79
N ARG A 130 8.47 10.30 -5.56
CA ARG A 130 7.85 9.56 -4.47
C ARG A 130 7.72 10.47 -3.24
N ARG A 131 6.57 10.42 -2.57
CA ARG A 131 6.29 11.18 -1.34
C ARG A 131 5.58 10.32 -0.32
#